data_AF-A0A537ZCY4-F1
#
_entry.id   AF-A0A537ZCY4-F1
#
_cell.length_a   1.000
_cell.length_b   1.000
_cell.length_c   1.000
_cell.angle_alpha   90.00
_cell.angle_beta   90.00
_cell.angle_gamma   90.00
#
_symmetry.space_group_name_H-M   'P 1'
#
loop_
_entity.id
_entity.type
_entity.pdbx_description
1 polymer ?
#
loop_
_entity_poly.entity_id
_entity_poly.type
_entity_poly.pdbx_seq_one_letter_code
_entity_poly.pdbx_strand_id
1 'polypeptide(L)'
;MDTAWTRGAYPAQAVVRFVSSRVDRPRTSARDCGGERVASTTTELELEAAPQVEDAPTPPRQSEPRAAAWLRPDRVFIVLALLVGLCFAFIAQPESGGDERDHFARAYQIAQGHLFTVKNPSGKTGYGAWFPRGLARDLQTLADVAYKNPDRGAFLDHLGDPAPSGPRVWVDLNNSASYGPGSFVPHIVGIEIGRIFGSSTLVRLWLARVLGLLAYVLIIGAAIRRTPWHPWLFAICGLLPAALGQASTVNADSLTIALSFFVTASALRMTAFPESIRRGDLVAAGVAGALLGLGKPPYLALVLLFAVPAWRNRDRLLKPVLTIVGVTAVLGALWASYQGTHTISQDDPKRWLSGTQGYAFHDLATGKQLAHVVSHPWD
;
A
#
# COMPACT_ATOMS: atom_id res chain seq x y z
N MET A 1 -29.45 -8.65 28.85
CA MET A 1 -28.19 -8.16 28.29
C MET A 1 -27.51 -9.37 27.67
N ASP A 2 -27.74 -9.60 26.38
CA ASP A 2 -27.02 -10.60 25.57
C ASP A 2 -27.26 -10.23 24.10
N THR A 3 -26.27 -9.60 23.47
CA THR A 3 -26.30 -9.24 22.05
C THR A 3 -25.62 -10.35 21.24
N ALA A 4 -26.44 -11.17 20.60
CA ALA A 4 -26.01 -12.20 19.67
C ALA A 4 -25.39 -11.58 18.41
N TRP A 5 -24.10 -11.87 18.19
CA TRP A 5 -23.40 -11.58 16.94
C TRP A 5 -23.88 -12.51 15.83
N THR A 6 -24.53 -11.96 14.81
CA THR A 6 -24.96 -12.67 13.61
C THR A 6 -23.74 -13.02 12.75
N ARG A 7 -23.48 -14.33 12.60
CA ARG A 7 -22.48 -14.88 11.67
C ARG A 7 -22.97 -14.72 10.23
N GLY A 8 -22.20 -14.01 9.42
CA GLY A 8 -22.37 -14.00 7.96
C GLY A 8 -22.15 -15.38 7.35
N ALA A 9 -22.89 -15.65 6.28
CA ALA A 9 -22.98 -16.94 5.60
C ALA A 9 -21.61 -17.56 5.22
N TYR A 10 -21.33 -18.75 5.75
CA TYR A 10 -20.32 -19.70 5.26
C TYR A 10 -21.04 -20.98 4.82
N PRO A 11 -20.51 -21.74 3.84
CA PRO A 11 -21.09 -23.03 3.46
C PRO A 11 -20.97 -24.02 4.64
N ALA A 12 -22.00 -24.84 4.81
CA ALA A 12 -22.22 -25.73 5.95
C ALA A 12 -20.98 -26.58 6.30
N GLN A 13 -20.45 -26.39 7.51
CA GLN A 13 -19.54 -27.35 8.13
C GLN A 13 -20.38 -28.47 8.75
N ALA A 14 -20.08 -29.73 8.38
CA ALA A 14 -20.62 -30.89 9.07
C ALA A 14 -20.13 -30.89 10.52
N VAL A 15 -21.05 -30.69 11.47
CA VAL A 15 -20.79 -30.83 12.90
C VAL A 15 -20.90 -32.31 13.24
N VAL A 16 -19.76 -32.99 13.39
CA VAL A 16 -19.73 -34.31 14.02
C VAL A 16 -19.96 -34.11 15.51
N ARG A 17 -21.18 -34.36 16.00
CA ARG A 17 -21.46 -34.46 17.43
C ARG A 17 -20.92 -35.79 17.95
N PHE A 18 -19.84 -35.75 18.73
CA PHE A 18 -19.47 -36.87 19.58
C PHE A 18 -20.49 -36.97 20.74
N VAL A 19 -21.35 -37.98 20.70
CA VAL A 19 -22.13 -38.39 21.88
C VAL A 19 -21.20 -39.25 22.73
N SER A 20 -20.74 -38.68 23.84
CA SER A 20 -20.06 -39.43 24.90
C SER A 20 -21.09 -40.31 25.61
N SER A 21 -21.17 -41.59 25.26
CA SER A 21 -21.80 -42.59 26.12
C SER A 21 -20.78 -43.01 27.18
N ARG A 22 -21.02 -42.64 28.44
CA ARG A 22 -20.32 -43.22 29.59
C ARG A 22 -20.53 -44.73 29.55
N VAL A 23 -19.45 -45.47 29.33
CA VAL A 23 -19.40 -46.90 29.65
C VAL A 23 -18.77 -46.99 31.03
N ASP A 24 -19.60 -47.29 32.02
CA ASP A 24 -19.14 -47.67 33.36
C ASP A 24 -18.25 -48.92 33.24
N ARG A 25 -17.01 -48.82 33.72
CA ARG A 25 -16.13 -49.98 33.86
C ARG A 25 -16.50 -50.72 35.16
N PRO A 26 -16.82 -52.02 35.13
CA PRO A 26 -16.70 -52.83 36.33
C PRO A 26 -15.22 -53.21 36.54
N ARG A 27 -14.74 -53.01 37.77
CA ARG A 27 -13.52 -53.63 38.30
C ARG A 27 -13.81 -55.10 38.61
N THR A 28 -13.10 -56.04 37.98
CA THR A 28 -12.82 -57.35 38.59
C THR A 28 -11.51 -57.93 38.06
N SER A 29 -10.84 -58.65 38.95
CA SER A 29 -9.50 -59.20 38.90
C SER A 29 -9.40 -60.61 38.31
N ALA A 30 -8.20 -60.95 37.86
CA ALA A 30 -7.53 -62.25 37.87
C ALA A 30 -8.00 -63.39 36.92
N ARG A 31 -7.00 -63.88 36.16
CA ARG A 31 -6.71 -65.29 35.75
C ARG A 31 -7.90 -66.19 35.38
N ASP A 32 -7.98 -66.61 34.12
CA ASP A 32 -7.65 -68.00 33.76
C ASP A 32 -7.66 -68.25 32.23
N CYS A 33 -6.94 -69.30 31.85
CA CYS A 33 -6.70 -69.78 30.50
C CYS A 33 -7.94 -70.45 29.86
N GLY A 34 -7.95 -70.56 28.53
CA GLY A 34 -8.76 -71.55 27.82
C GLY A 34 -9.38 -71.02 26.53
N GLY A 35 -8.96 -71.55 25.39
CA GLY A 35 -9.44 -71.14 24.08
C GLY A 35 -10.85 -71.61 23.79
N GLU A 36 -11.57 -70.82 22.98
CA GLU A 36 -12.76 -71.29 22.29
C GLU A 36 -12.97 -70.54 20.97
N ARG A 37 -13.41 -71.29 19.97
CA ARG A 37 -13.60 -70.90 18.58
C ARG A 37 -14.66 -69.80 18.47
N VAL A 38 -14.30 -68.68 17.83
CA VAL A 38 -15.27 -67.64 17.47
C VAL A 38 -15.97 -68.06 16.17
N ALA A 39 -17.25 -68.44 16.30
CA ALA A 39 -18.16 -68.56 15.18
C ALA A 39 -18.43 -67.17 14.59
N SER A 40 -18.26 -67.00 13.28
CA SER A 40 -18.62 -65.77 12.57
C SER A 40 -20.13 -65.74 12.36
N THR A 41 -20.84 -64.98 13.20
CA THR A 41 -22.25 -64.64 12.95
C THR A 41 -22.29 -63.39 12.08
N THR A 42 -22.64 -63.56 10.81
CA THR A 42 -22.93 -62.46 9.88
C THR A 42 -24.29 -61.91 10.25
N THR A 43 -24.34 -60.75 10.90
CA THR A 43 -25.59 -60.03 11.12
C THR A 43 -25.88 -59.18 9.88
N GLU A 44 -26.78 -59.64 9.02
CA GLU A 44 -27.37 -58.80 7.98
C GLU A 44 -28.23 -57.73 8.66
N LEU A 45 -27.83 -56.46 8.52
CA LEU A 45 -28.63 -55.32 8.92
C LEU A 45 -29.58 -55.00 7.76
N GLU A 46 -30.85 -55.40 7.89
CA GLU A 46 -31.93 -54.88 7.05
C GLU A 46 -32.07 -53.37 7.30
N LEU A 47 -31.84 -52.58 6.24
CA LEU A 47 -32.05 -51.13 6.24
C LEU A 47 -33.55 -50.85 6.11
N GLU A 48 -34.25 -50.67 7.23
CA GLU A 48 -35.60 -50.10 7.22
C GLU A 48 -35.53 -48.65 6.73
N ALA A 49 -36.29 -48.33 5.68
CA ALA A 49 -36.34 -47.00 5.08
C ALA A 49 -36.93 -45.99 6.08
N ALA A 50 -36.16 -44.94 6.40
CA ALA A 50 -36.62 -43.84 7.23
C ALA A 50 -37.83 -43.12 6.57
N PRO A 51 -38.84 -42.69 7.35
CA PRO A 51 -40.00 -42.00 6.80
C PRO A 51 -39.57 -40.67 6.17
N GLN A 52 -40.14 -40.38 5.00
CA GLN A 52 -39.85 -39.13 4.27
C GLN A 52 -40.31 -37.93 5.10
N VAL A 53 -39.35 -37.09 5.48
CA VAL A 53 -39.61 -35.79 6.09
C VAL A 53 -40.14 -34.88 4.99
N GLU A 54 -41.43 -34.53 5.05
CA GLU A 54 -42.03 -33.51 4.19
C GLU A 54 -41.22 -32.21 4.25
N ASP A 55 -40.97 -31.64 3.07
CA ASP A 55 -40.18 -30.43 2.88
C ASP A 55 -40.69 -29.27 3.74
N ALA A 56 -39.97 -28.94 4.80
CA ALA A 56 -40.19 -27.70 5.54
C ALA A 56 -39.96 -26.51 4.58
N PRO A 57 -40.87 -25.51 4.53
CA PRO A 57 -40.71 -24.38 3.62
C PRO A 57 -39.40 -23.67 3.91
N THR A 58 -38.56 -23.55 2.87
CA THR A 58 -37.28 -22.85 2.95
C THR A 58 -37.55 -21.40 3.41
N PRO A 59 -36.95 -20.92 4.51
CA PRO A 59 -37.19 -19.56 4.95
C PRO A 59 -36.75 -18.59 3.84
N PRO A 60 -37.52 -17.52 3.58
CA PRO A 60 -37.19 -16.57 2.54
C PRO A 60 -35.78 -16.00 2.80
N ARG A 61 -34.93 -15.98 1.75
CA ARG A 61 -33.63 -15.28 1.80
C ARG A 61 -33.89 -13.85 2.24
N GLN A 62 -33.53 -13.54 3.48
CA GLN A 62 -33.55 -12.17 3.98
C GLN A 62 -32.58 -11.37 3.13
N SER A 63 -33.09 -10.58 2.19
CA SER A 63 -32.30 -9.58 1.48
C SER A 63 -31.78 -8.60 2.52
N GLU A 64 -30.46 -8.50 2.69
CA GLU A 64 -29.88 -7.50 3.59
C GLU A 64 -30.52 -6.13 3.33
N PRO A 65 -30.98 -5.41 4.37
CA PRO A 65 -31.61 -4.12 4.18
C PRO A 65 -30.66 -3.21 3.40
N ARG A 66 -31.15 -2.55 2.34
CA ARG A 66 -30.35 -1.72 1.41
C ARG A 66 -29.41 -0.72 2.11
N ALA A 67 -29.73 -0.29 3.33
CA ALA A 67 -28.90 0.57 4.16
C ALA A 67 -27.61 -0.12 4.67
N ALA A 68 -27.66 -1.41 5.02
CA ALA A 68 -26.49 -2.19 5.48
C ALA A 68 -25.41 -2.34 4.40
N ALA A 69 -25.82 -2.30 3.12
CA ALA A 69 -24.90 -2.38 1.99
C ALA A 69 -23.96 -1.15 1.89
N TRP A 70 -24.35 0.03 2.40
CA TRP A 70 -23.53 1.25 2.36
C TRP A 70 -22.50 1.31 3.48
N LEU A 71 -22.71 0.59 4.59
CA LEU A 71 -21.79 0.52 5.72
C LEU A 71 -20.62 -0.46 5.50
N ARG A 72 -20.41 -0.90 4.27
CA ARG A 72 -19.26 -1.75 3.93
C ARG A 72 -17.95 -0.95 4.06
N PRO A 73 -16.93 -1.46 4.76
CA PRO A 73 -15.69 -0.71 5.02
C PRO A 73 -15.01 -0.19 3.75
N ASP A 74 -15.03 -0.98 2.67
CA ASP A 74 -14.45 -0.58 1.38
C ASP A 74 -15.18 0.60 0.74
N ARG A 75 -16.51 0.64 0.83
CA ARG A 75 -17.33 1.72 0.28
C ARG A 75 -17.18 3.00 1.10
N VAL A 76 -17.23 2.88 2.43
CA VAL A 76 -17.03 3.99 3.36
C VAL A 76 -15.64 4.60 3.15
N PHE A 77 -14.60 3.76 3.09
CA PHE A 77 -13.24 4.20 2.77
C PHE A 77 -13.19 4.96 1.44
N ILE A 78 -13.71 4.39 0.35
CA ILE A 78 -13.65 5.02 -0.98
C ILE A 78 -14.33 6.40 -0.98
N VAL A 79 -15.53 6.50 -0.42
CA VAL A 79 -16.28 7.76 -0.40
C VAL A 79 -15.56 8.81 0.42
N LEU A 80 -15.14 8.47 1.65
CA LEU A 80 -14.48 9.42 2.53
C LEU A 80 -13.10 9.83 2.02
N ALA A 81 -12.31 8.87 1.52
CA ALA A 81 -10.98 9.14 0.99
C ALA A 81 -11.02 10.00 -0.27
N LEU A 82 -12.00 9.78 -1.17
CA LEU A 82 -12.19 10.65 -2.33
C LEU A 82 -12.66 12.04 -1.91
N LEU A 83 -13.66 12.14 -1.04
CA LEU A 83 -14.19 13.44 -0.62
C LEU A 83 -13.13 14.28 0.09
N VAL A 84 -12.48 13.73 1.10
CA VAL A 84 -11.46 14.44 1.88
C VAL A 84 -10.17 14.64 1.07
N GLY A 85 -9.76 13.61 0.33
CA GLY A 85 -8.54 13.68 -0.49
C GLY A 85 -8.67 14.68 -1.65
N LEU A 86 -9.83 14.78 -2.31
CA LEU A 86 -10.04 15.80 -3.34
C LEU A 86 -10.05 17.20 -2.73
N CYS A 87 -10.67 17.38 -1.55
CA CYS A 87 -10.56 18.64 -0.81
C CYS A 87 -9.08 19.00 -0.58
N PHE A 88 -8.26 18.08 -0.07
CA PHE A 88 -6.82 18.34 0.08
C PHE A 88 -6.11 18.61 -1.24
N ALA A 89 -6.39 17.84 -2.30
CA ALA A 89 -5.72 17.98 -3.59
C ALA A 89 -5.95 19.35 -4.24
N PHE A 90 -7.13 19.96 -4.04
CA PHE A 90 -7.49 21.25 -4.63
C PHE A 90 -7.31 22.45 -3.68
N ILE A 91 -7.50 22.26 -2.37
CA ILE A 91 -7.35 23.34 -1.38
C ILE A 91 -5.90 23.53 -0.97
N ALA A 92 -5.12 22.45 -0.84
CA ALA A 92 -3.71 22.57 -0.53
C ALA A 92 -3.00 23.23 -1.71
N GLN A 93 -2.29 24.32 -1.44
CA GLN A 93 -1.53 25.00 -2.47
C GLN A 93 -0.55 24.00 -3.12
N PRO A 94 -0.44 24.02 -4.45
CA PRO A 94 0.65 23.33 -5.14
C PRO A 94 1.98 23.73 -4.49
N GLU A 95 2.87 22.78 -4.25
CA GLU A 95 4.21 23.06 -3.73
C GLU A 95 4.29 23.58 -2.29
N SER A 96 3.17 23.71 -1.55
CA SER A 96 3.21 24.10 -0.13
C SER A 96 3.58 22.95 0.81
N GLY A 97 3.37 21.71 0.36
CA GLY A 97 3.58 20.50 1.14
C GLY A 97 4.95 19.90 0.92
N GLY A 98 5.96 20.34 1.67
CA GLY A 98 7.26 19.68 1.72
C GLY A 98 7.95 19.55 0.36
N ASP A 99 8.43 18.36 0.04
CA ASP A 99 9.28 18.05 -1.12
C ASP A 99 8.51 17.78 -2.44
N GLU A 100 7.20 18.10 -2.50
CA GLU A 100 6.33 17.84 -3.66
C GLU A 100 6.93 18.32 -4.99
N ARG A 101 7.64 19.45 -4.99
CA ARG A 101 8.31 20.02 -6.17
C ARG A 101 9.27 19.04 -6.80
N ASP A 102 10.10 18.44 -5.96
CA ASP A 102 11.14 17.52 -6.40
C ASP A 102 10.50 16.21 -6.86
N HIS A 103 9.43 15.76 -6.20
CA HIS A 103 8.66 14.58 -6.61
C HIS A 103 7.91 14.78 -7.93
N PHE A 104 7.28 15.95 -8.12
CA PHE A 104 6.61 16.29 -9.37
C PHE A 104 7.61 16.41 -10.51
N ALA A 105 8.74 17.11 -10.30
CA ALA A 105 9.80 17.19 -11.30
C ALA A 105 10.39 15.80 -11.62
N ARG A 106 10.54 14.92 -10.63
CA ARG A 106 10.97 13.53 -10.85
C ARG A 106 9.93 12.73 -11.65
N ALA A 107 8.66 12.81 -11.31
CA ALA A 107 7.58 12.16 -12.06
C ALA A 107 7.53 12.69 -13.51
N TYR A 108 7.72 14.00 -13.71
CA TYR A 108 7.77 14.64 -15.02
C TYR A 108 8.97 14.15 -15.84
N GLN A 109 10.14 14.01 -15.23
CA GLN A 109 11.33 13.45 -15.88
C GLN A 109 11.05 12.02 -16.39
N ILE A 110 10.46 11.18 -15.55
CA ILE A 110 10.13 9.80 -15.92
C ILE A 110 9.06 9.77 -17.02
N ALA A 111 8.07 10.66 -16.96
CA ALA A 111 7.05 10.82 -17.98
C ALA A 111 7.65 11.16 -19.36
N GLN A 112 8.74 11.94 -19.39
CA GLN A 112 9.50 12.22 -20.61
C GLN A 112 10.38 11.06 -21.11
N GLY A 113 10.31 9.88 -20.48
CA GLY A 113 11.09 8.70 -20.84
C GLY A 113 12.50 8.67 -20.24
N HIS A 114 12.83 9.61 -19.35
CA HIS A 114 14.14 9.67 -18.71
C HIS A 114 14.11 8.99 -17.33
N LEU A 115 14.34 7.68 -17.28
CA LEU A 115 14.28 6.90 -16.02
C LEU A 115 15.35 7.30 -15.00
N PHE A 116 16.55 7.66 -15.49
CA PHE A 116 17.72 7.90 -14.65
C PHE A 116 18.03 9.40 -14.54
N THR A 117 18.37 9.86 -13.33
CA THR A 117 18.88 11.21 -13.08
C THR A 117 20.28 11.40 -13.64
N VAL A 118 20.62 12.64 -13.94
CA VAL A 118 21.87 13.06 -14.56
C VAL A 118 22.69 13.84 -13.52
N LYS A 119 24.00 13.55 -13.46
CA LYS A 119 24.94 14.31 -12.61
C LYS A 119 24.90 15.80 -12.94
N ASN A 120 25.15 16.63 -11.94
CA ASN A 120 25.20 18.07 -12.10
C ASN A 120 26.29 18.45 -13.14
N PRO A 121 25.94 19.16 -14.22
CA PRO A 121 26.88 19.50 -15.30
C PRO A 121 27.96 20.50 -14.88
N SER A 122 27.76 21.23 -13.77
CA SER A 122 28.76 22.16 -13.23
C SER A 122 29.89 21.47 -12.45
N GLY A 123 29.87 20.14 -12.35
CA GLY A 123 30.85 19.37 -11.58
C GLY A 123 30.63 19.39 -10.07
N LYS A 124 29.59 20.10 -9.59
CA LYS A 124 29.14 20.05 -8.20
C LYS A 124 28.52 18.69 -7.86
N THR A 125 28.53 18.32 -6.58
CA THR A 125 27.81 17.12 -6.14
C THR A 125 26.31 17.32 -6.36
N GLY A 126 25.66 16.37 -7.04
CA GLY A 126 24.21 16.32 -7.15
C GLY A 126 23.70 15.67 -8.41
N TYR A 127 22.43 15.28 -8.36
CA TYR A 127 21.71 14.59 -9.42
C TYR A 127 20.41 15.35 -9.72
N GLY A 128 20.09 15.42 -11.00
CA GLY A 128 18.98 16.23 -11.48
C GLY A 128 18.50 15.78 -12.85
N ALA A 129 17.80 16.67 -13.53
CA ALA A 129 17.32 16.42 -14.88
C ALA A 129 17.26 17.71 -15.71
N TRP A 130 17.15 17.53 -17.03
CA TRP A 130 17.07 18.62 -17.99
C TRP A 130 15.62 18.86 -18.40
N PHE A 131 15.05 19.97 -17.94
CA PHE A 131 13.68 20.36 -18.21
C PHE A 131 13.59 21.59 -19.10
N PRO A 132 12.50 21.82 -19.84
CA PRO A 132 12.24 23.11 -20.47
C PRO A 132 12.32 24.24 -19.43
N ARG A 133 12.95 25.36 -19.78
CA ARG A 133 13.05 26.54 -18.89
C ARG A 133 11.70 26.98 -18.36
N GLY A 134 10.63 26.87 -19.16
CA GLY A 134 9.26 27.12 -18.73
C GLY A 134 8.88 26.31 -17.50
N LEU A 135 9.14 24.99 -17.49
CA LEU A 135 8.81 24.13 -16.35
C LEU A 135 9.53 24.58 -15.07
N ALA A 136 10.85 24.84 -15.17
CA ALA A 136 11.65 25.28 -14.03
C ALA A 136 11.14 26.61 -13.44
N ARG A 137 10.77 27.55 -14.32
CA ARG A 137 10.17 28.82 -13.92
C ARG A 137 8.81 28.61 -13.27
N ASP A 138 7.92 27.85 -13.90
CA ASP A 138 6.55 27.66 -13.41
C ASP A 138 6.55 26.98 -12.03
N LEU A 139 7.40 25.97 -11.81
CA LEU A 139 7.55 25.33 -10.49
C LEU A 139 8.08 26.29 -9.44
N GLN A 140 9.02 27.17 -9.80
CA GLN A 140 9.51 28.20 -8.90
C GLN A 140 8.41 29.23 -8.57
N THR A 141 7.64 29.64 -9.57
CA THR A 141 6.52 30.57 -9.40
C THR A 141 5.43 29.98 -8.50
N LEU A 142 5.02 28.73 -8.71
CA LEU A 142 4.05 28.05 -7.85
C LEU A 142 4.55 27.96 -6.39
N ALA A 143 5.83 27.62 -6.19
CA ALA A 143 6.43 27.63 -4.86
C ALA A 143 6.46 29.04 -4.23
N ASP A 144 6.85 30.06 -4.99
CA ASP A 144 6.87 31.44 -4.51
C ASP A 144 5.46 31.91 -4.12
N VAL A 145 4.44 31.54 -4.88
CA VAL A 145 3.03 31.80 -4.53
C VAL A 145 2.65 31.09 -3.24
N ALA A 146 3.02 29.82 -3.07
CA ALA A 146 2.73 29.06 -1.86
C ALA A 146 3.39 29.65 -0.60
N TYR A 147 4.65 30.08 -0.69
CA TYR A 147 5.45 30.47 0.48
C TYR A 147 5.50 31.97 0.77
N LYS A 148 5.31 32.83 -0.24
CA LYS A 148 5.55 34.28 -0.11
C LYS A 148 4.30 35.11 -0.35
N ASN A 149 3.31 34.60 -1.08
CA ASN A 149 2.12 35.37 -1.42
C ASN A 149 1.10 35.35 -0.26
N PRO A 150 0.61 36.52 0.22
CA PRO A 150 -0.46 36.56 1.21
C PRO A 150 -1.79 36.02 0.67
N ASP A 151 -2.03 36.12 -0.64
CA ASP A 151 -3.20 35.52 -1.28
C ASP A 151 -2.97 34.03 -1.54
N ARG A 152 -3.67 33.21 -0.76
CA ARG A 152 -3.55 31.76 -0.86
C ARG A 152 -4.17 31.19 -2.14
N GLY A 153 -5.04 31.94 -2.82
CA GLY A 153 -5.69 31.54 -4.07
C GLY A 153 -4.93 31.92 -5.33
N ALA A 154 -3.90 32.78 -5.24
CA ALA A 154 -3.17 33.33 -6.39
C ALA A 154 -2.53 32.27 -7.31
N PHE A 155 -2.37 31.03 -6.83
CA PHE A 155 -1.86 29.96 -7.69
C PHE A 155 -2.84 29.61 -8.82
N LEU A 156 -4.14 29.87 -8.63
CA LEU A 156 -5.19 29.62 -9.63
C LEU A 156 -5.02 30.49 -10.89
N ASP A 157 -4.32 31.62 -10.79
CA ASP A 157 -4.03 32.49 -11.94
C ASP A 157 -3.16 31.78 -12.98
N HIS A 158 -2.42 30.74 -12.57
CA HIS A 158 -1.55 29.92 -13.42
C HIS A 158 -2.30 28.77 -14.14
N LEU A 159 -3.62 28.68 -14.03
CA LEU A 159 -4.41 27.69 -14.77
C LEU A 159 -4.36 27.92 -16.28
N GLY A 160 -4.33 29.18 -16.70
CA GLY A 160 -4.30 29.60 -18.11
C GLY A 160 -2.90 29.68 -18.73
N ASP A 161 -1.85 29.40 -17.96
CA ASP A 161 -0.48 29.50 -18.45
C ASP A 161 -0.22 28.55 -19.64
N PRO A 162 0.63 28.95 -20.61
CA PRO A 162 0.97 28.07 -21.72
C PRO A 162 1.71 26.83 -21.23
N ALA A 163 1.67 25.76 -22.05
CA ALA A 163 2.50 24.58 -21.79
C ALA A 163 3.99 24.95 -21.60
N PRO A 164 4.69 24.34 -20.62
CA PRO A 164 6.08 24.65 -20.35
C PRO A 164 6.96 24.34 -21.55
N SER A 165 7.66 25.36 -22.05
CA SER A 165 8.49 25.29 -23.26
C SER A 165 9.82 26.03 -23.07
N GLY A 166 10.62 26.12 -24.14
CA GLY A 166 11.91 26.82 -24.14
C GLY A 166 13.13 25.92 -23.99
N PRO A 167 14.35 26.51 -23.95
CA PRO A 167 15.60 25.76 -23.90
C PRO A 167 15.69 24.94 -22.62
N ARG A 168 16.36 23.79 -22.69
CA ARG A 168 16.51 22.93 -21.52
C ARG A 168 17.48 23.53 -20.51
N VAL A 169 17.09 23.53 -19.24
CA VAL A 169 17.90 23.92 -18.09
C VAL A 169 18.01 22.75 -17.12
N TRP A 170 19.15 22.63 -16.47
CA TRP A 170 19.36 21.59 -15.46
C TRP A 170 18.68 22.03 -14.16
N VAL A 171 17.92 21.13 -13.55
CA VAL A 171 17.24 21.33 -12.26
C VAL A 171 17.67 20.22 -11.31
N ASP A 172 17.97 20.62 -10.08
CA ASP A 172 18.35 19.74 -8.98
C ASP A 172 17.16 18.88 -8.56
N LEU A 173 17.38 17.58 -8.37
CA LEU A 173 16.39 16.61 -7.88
C LEU A 173 16.95 15.78 -6.72
N ASN A 174 17.91 16.29 -5.96
CA ASN A 174 18.63 15.48 -4.97
C ASN A 174 17.72 14.80 -3.95
N ASN A 175 16.60 15.43 -3.60
CA ASN A 175 15.65 14.88 -2.63
C ASN A 175 14.77 13.76 -3.21
N SER A 176 14.61 13.69 -4.54
CA SER A 176 13.75 12.73 -5.22
C SER A 176 14.47 11.79 -6.18
N ALA A 177 15.77 11.99 -6.41
CA ALA A 177 16.60 11.23 -7.35
C ALA A 177 16.69 9.74 -7.00
N SER A 178 16.63 9.41 -5.72
CA SER A 178 16.64 8.01 -5.24
C SER A 178 15.33 7.28 -5.58
N TYR A 179 14.19 7.97 -5.65
CA TYR A 179 12.92 7.33 -5.90
C TYR A 179 12.82 6.80 -7.33
N GLY A 180 12.36 5.56 -7.43
CA GLY A 180 12.24 4.88 -8.71
C GLY A 180 10.90 5.06 -9.39
N PRO A 181 10.84 4.66 -10.67
CA PRO A 181 9.65 4.85 -11.49
C PRO A 181 8.43 4.13 -10.93
N GLY A 182 8.63 3.05 -10.17
CA GLY A 182 7.55 2.31 -9.51
C GLY A 182 6.70 3.17 -8.58
N SER A 183 7.27 4.21 -7.97
CA SER A 183 6.55 5.11 -7.06
C SER A 183 5.67 6.15 -7.74
N PHE A 184 5.95 6.48 -9.01
CA PHE A 184 5.31 7.61 -9.70
C PHE A 184 4.33 7.20 -10.79
N VAL A 185 4.10 5.90 -11.01
CA VAL A 185 3.25 5.37 -12.09
C VAL A 185 1.91 6.13 -12.27
N PRO A 186 1.07 6.33 -11.24
CA PRO A 186 -0.19 7.04 -11.42
C PRO A 186 0.01 8.53 -11.72
N HIS A 187 1.01 9.17 -11.11
CA HIS A 187 1.33 10.57 -11.34
C HIS A 187 1.82 10.81 -12.78
N ILE A 188 2.65 9.91 -13.32
CA ILE A 188 3.14 9.93 -14.70
C ILE A 188 1.98 9.95 -15.69
N VAL A 189 0.96 9.11 -15.48
CA VAL A 189 -0.24 9.09 -16.33
C VAL A 189 -0.95 10.44 -16.32
N GLY A 190 -1.13 11.06 -15.14
CA GLY A 190 -1.72 12.38 -15.03
C GLY A 190 -0.93 13.48 -15.76
N ILE A 191 0.40 13.45 -15.63
CA ILE A 191 1.30 14.40 -16.32
C ILE A 191 1.21 14.23 -17.84
N GLU A 192 1.23 12.99 -18.34
CA GLU A 192 1.17 12.69 -19.77
C GLU A 192 -0.17 13.09 -20.39
N ILE A 193 -1.29 12.87 -19.68
CA ILE A 193 -2.61 13.35 -20.10
C ILE A 193 -2.57 14.87 -20.31
N GLY A 194 -2.11 15.63 -19.31
CA GLY A 194 -2.01 17.10 -19.43
C GLY A 194 -1.03 17.53 -20.53
N ARG A 195 0.05 16.79 -20.75
CA ARG A 195 0.99 17.02 -21.84
C ARG A 195 0.33 16.87 -23.22
N ILE A 196 -0.48 15.83 -23.43
CA ILE A 196 -1.20 15.58 -24.69
C ILE A 196 -2.17 16.73 -25.00
N PHE A 197 -2.84 17.27 -23.99
CA PHE A 197 -3.73 18.41 -24.14
C PHE A 197 -3.02 19.77 -24.19
N GLY A 198 -1.69 19.81 -24.12
CA GLY A 198 -0.94 21.07 -24.14
C GLY A 198 -1.23 21.96 -22.93
N SER A 199 -1.56 21.38 -21.78
CA SER A 199 -1.96 22.14 -20.59
C SER A 199 -0.77 22.78 -19.86
N SER A 200 -1.08 23.75 -19.00
CA SER A 200 -0.14 24.41 -18.09
C SER A 200 0.51 23.43 -17.10
N THR A 201 1.60 23.87 -16.47
CA THR A 201 2.29 23.12 -15.40
C THR A 201 1.36 22.82 -14.23
N LEU A 202 0.55 23.80 -13.80
CA LEU A 202 -0.42 23.64 -12.72
C LEU A 202 -1.47 22.56 -13.03
N VAL A 203 -2.03 22.58 -14.25
CA VAL A 203 -3.03 21.58 -14.65
C VAL A 203 -2.43 20.17 -14.66
N ARG A 204 -1.17 20.02 -15.10
CA ARG A 204 -0.46 18.72 -15.05
C ARG A 204 -0.25 18.25 -13.62
N LEU A 205 0.09 19.15 -12.70
CA LEU A 205 0.25 18.86 -11.28
C LEU A 205 -1.06 18.37 -10.66
N TRP A 206 -2.18 19.04 -10.93
CA TRP A 206 -3.48 18.61 -10.44
C TRP A 206 -3.93 17.26 -11.02
N LEU A 207 -3.74 17.03 -12.31
CA LEU A 207 -3.99 15.71 -12.91
C LEU A 207 -3.12 14.64 -12.22
N ALA A 208 -1.85 14.92 -11.98
CA ALA A 208 -0.97 14.01 -11.25
C ALA A 208 -1.48 13.72 -9.83
N ARG A 209 -1.91 14.73 -9.07
CA ARG A 209 -2.51 14.57 -7.73
C ARG A 209 -3.76 13.70 -7.77
N VAL A 210 -4.72 14.02 -8.65
CA VAL A 210 -6.01 13.30 -8.75
C VAL A 210 -5.81 11.85 -9.16
N LEU A 211 -4.94 11.57 -10.13
CA LEU A 211 -4.67 10.20 -10.56
C LEU A 211 -3.88 9.42 -9.48
N GLY A 212 -2.99 10.08 -8.75
CA GLY A 212 -2.32 9.52 -7.56
C GLY A 212 -3.31 9.13 -6.47
N LEU A 213 -4.21 10.05 -6.10
CA LEU A 213 -5.27 9.83 -5.13
C LEU A 213 -6.21 8.69 -5.57
N LEU A 214 -6.60 8.67 -6.84
CA LEU A 214 -7.45 7.61 -7.38
C LEU A 214 -6.77 6.24 -7.26
N ALA A 215 -5.49 6.14 -7.61
CA ALA A 215 -4.73 4.91 -7.46
C ALA A 215 -4.63 4.47 -5.98
N TYR A 216 -4.33 5.41 -5.08
CA TYR A 216 -4.34 5.18 -3.63
C TYR A 216 -5.67 4.58 -3.15
N VAL A 217 -6.78 5.23 -3.50
CA VAL A 217 -8.14 4.81 -3.11
C VAL A 217 -8.49 3.44 -3.68
N LEU A 218 -8.20 3.20 -4.96
CA LEU A 218 -8.53 1.92 -5.61
C LEU A 218 -7.72 0.76 -5.03
N ILE A 219 -6.43 0.97 -4.77
CA ILE A 219 -5.53 -0.07 -4.25
C ILE A 219 -5.88 -0.39 -2.79
N ILE A 220 -6.08 0.62 -1.93
CA ILE A 220 -6.48 0.37 -0.54
C ILE A 220 -7.91 -0.18 -0.47
N GLY A 221 -8.84 0.32 -1.28
CA GLY A 221 -10.18 -0.23 -1.40
C GLY A 221 -10.16 -1.71 -1.84
N ALA A 222 -9.22 -2.09 -2.71
CA ALA A 222 -8.98 -3.49 -3.04
C ALA A 222 -8.37 -4.28 -1.88
N ALA A 223 -7.44 -3.68 -1.11
CA ALA A 223 -6.87 -4.30 0.09
C ALA A 223 -7.94 -4.55 1.17
N ILE A 224 -8.83 -3.60 1.42
CA ILE A 224 -9.95 -3.72 2.38
C ILE A 224 -10.91 -4.83 1.96
N ARG A 225 -11.24 -4.95 0.66
CA ARG A 225 -12.06 -6.06 0.15
C ARG A 225 -11.36 -7.41 0.24
N ARG A 226 -10.02 -7.41 0.20
CA ARG A 226 -9.19 -8.62 0.15
C ARG A 226 -8.86 -9.16 1.53
N THR A 227 -8.75 -8.30 2.55
CA THR A 227 -8.34 -8.75 3.89
C THR A 227 -9.40 -9.70 4.49
N PRO A 228 -9.00 -10.88 4.99
CA PRO A 228 -9.92 -11.82 5.61
C PRO A 228 -10.41 -11.35 7.00
N TRP A 229 -9.64 -10.49 7.65
CA TRP A 229 -9.90 -10.05 9.03
C TRP A 229 -9.73 -8.54 9.16
N HIS A 230 -10.52 -7.96 10.06
CA HIS A 230 -10.44 -6.55 10.48
C HIS A 230 -10.38 -5.52 9.32
N PRO A 231 -11.28 -5.57 8.32
CA PRO A 231 -11.28 -4.60 7.21
C PRO A 231 -11.44 -3.14 7.65
N TRP A 232 -12.09 -2.90 8.80
CA TRP A 232 -12.18 -1.57 9.40
C TRP A 232 -10.82 -1.01 9.84
N LEU A 233 -9.86 -1.85 10.24
CA LEU A 233 -8.51 -1.38 10.58
C LEU A 233 -7.82 -0.81 9.34
N PHE A 234 -7.95 -1.49 8.19
CA PHE A 234 -7.43 -1.00 6.91
C PHE A 234 -8.14 0.31 6.50
N ALA A 235 -9.45 0.40 6.67
CA ALA A 235 -10.20 1.63 6.38
C ALA A 235 -9.74 2.81 7.26
N ILE A 236 -9.64 2.61 8.58
CA ILE A 236 -9.21 3.66 9.53
C ILE A 236 -7.78 4.10 9.25
N CYS A 237 -6.84 3.15 9.10
CA CYS A 237 -5.44 3.47 8.83
C CYS A 237 -5.25 4.17 7.47
N GLY A 238 -6.04 3.81 6.45
CA GLY A 238 -6.03 4.49 5.16
C GLY A 238 -6.69 5.88 5.18
N LEU A 239 -7.56 6.15 6.15
CA LEU A 239 -8.22 7.46 6.31
C LEU A 239 -7.47 8.39 7.27
N LEU A 240 -6.32 7.97 7.82
CA LEU A 240 -5.52 8.83 8.69
C LEU A 240 -5.18 10.13 7.95
N PRO A 241 -5.29 11.31 8.60
CA PRO A 241 -5.03 12.59 7.95
C PRO A 241 -3.67 12.67 7.27
N ALA A 242 -2.62 12.09 7.87
CA ALA A 242 -1.29 12.03 7.27
C ALA A 242 -1.28 11.18 5.98
N ALA A 243 -1.97 10.04 5.96
CA ALA A 243 -2.04 9.17 4.79
C ALA A 243 -2.85 9.82 3.65
N LEU A 244 -3.97 10.49 3.98
CA LEU A 244 -4.76 11.24 3.01
C LEU A 244 -4.03 12.48 2.50
N GLY A 245 -3.30 13.20 3.36
CA GLY A 245 -2.46 14.34 2.96
C GLY A 245 -1.41 13.92 1.94
N GLN A 246 -0.71 12.81 2.20
CA GLN A 246 0.22 12.22 1.23
C GLN A 246 -0.49 11.72 -0.03
N ALA A 247 -1.66 11.07 0.08
CA ALA A 247 -2.40 10.61 -1.09
C ALA A 247 -2.88 11.75 -2.01
N SER A 248 -2.93 12.98 -1.50
CA SER A 248 -3.47 14.15 -2.20
C SER A 248 -2.39 15.04 -2.82
N THR A 249 -1.10 14.72 -2.65
CA THR A 249 0.04 15.41 -3.25
C THR A 249 0.83 14.48 -4.16
N VAL A 250 1.73 15.04 -4.98
CA VAL A 250 2.64 14.23 -5.81
C VAL A 250 3.84 13.82 -4.98
N ASN A 251 3.94 12.53 -4.66
CA ASN A 251 5.04 11.98 -3.87
C ASN A 251 5.23 10.48 -4.11
N ALA A 252 6.35 9.93 -3.63
CA ALA A 252 6.63 8.51 -3.69
C ALA A 252 5.91 7.68 -2.60
N ASP A 253 5.33 8.34 -1.60
CA ASP A 253 4.90 7.73 -0.33
C ASP A 253 3.49 7.19 -0.43
N SER A 254 2.58 7.93 -1.07
CA SER A 254 1.18 7.57 -1.27
C SER A 254 1.02 6.19 -1.90
N LEU A 255 1.70 5.93 -3.01
CA LEU A 255 1.67 4.63 -3.68
C LEU A 255 2.34 3.55 -2.83
N THR A 256 3.44 3.87 -2.14
CA THR A 256 4.10 2.93 -1.22
C THR A 256 3.16 2.49 -0.10
N ILE A 257 2.43 3.42 0.51
CA ILE A 257 1.42 3.13 1.54
C ILE A 257 0.33 2.22 0.95
N ALA A 258 -0.23 2.58 -0.20
CA ALA A 258 -1.31 1.80 -0.81
C ALA A 258 -0.87 0.36 -1.15
N LEU A 259 0.31 0.21 -1.75
CA LEU A 259 0.86 -1.10 -2.08
C LEU A 259 1.21 -1.92 -0.81
N SER A 260 1.67 -1.26 0.25
CA SER A 260 1.93 -1.91 1.55
C SER A 260 0.67 -2.51 2.14
N PHE A 261 -0.45 -1.79 2.08
CA PHE A 261 -1.77 -2.31 2.48
C PHE A 261 -2.16 -3.51 1.62
N PHE A 262 -1.98 -3.41 0.30
CA PHE A 262 -2.36 -4.46 -0.63
C PHE A 262 -1.53 -5.74 -0.45
N VAL A 263 -0.21 -5.63 -0.28
CA VAL A 263 0.69 -6.75 0.00
C VAL A 263 0.32 -7.42 1.33
N THR A 264 0.08 -6.62 2.37
CA THR A 264 -0.31 -7.13 3.69
C THR A 264 -1.64 -7.87 3.62
N ALA A 265 -2.69 -7.27 3.02
CA ALA A 265 -3.98 -7.92 2.82
C ALA A 265 -3.87 -9.20 1.97
N SER A 266 -2.95 -9.21 0.99
CA SER A 266 -2.67 -10.39 0.17
C SER A 266 -2.05 -11.52 0.99
N ALA A 267 -1.07 -11.22 1.86
CA ALA A 267 -0.43 -12.21 2.71
C ALA A 267 -1.44 -12.82 3.69
N LEU A 268 -2.28 -11.98 4.32
CA LEU A 268 -3.35 -12.42 5.21
C LEU A 268 -4.34 -13.34 4.49
N ARG A 269 -4.82 -12.95 3.30
CA ARG A 269 -5.76 -13.77 2.51
C ARG A 269 -5.17 -15.11 2.10
N MET A 270 -3.91 -15.12 1.67
CA MET A 270 -3.20 -16.37 1.32
C MET A 270 -3.03 -17.29 2.52
N THR A 271 -2.89 -16.72 3.71
CA THR A 271 -2.77 -17.49 4.97
C THR A 271 -4.12 -18.05 5.41
N ALA A 272 -5.18 -17.26 5.29
CA ALA A 272 -6.53 -17.62 5.72
C ALA A 272 -7.17 -18.65 4.80
N PHE A 273 -7.07 -18.43 3.48
CA PHE A 273 -7.82 -19.16 2.46
C PHE A 273 -6.92 -19.61 1.30
N PRO A 274 -5.88 -20.42 1.55
CA PRO A 274 -4.93 -20.86 0.53
C PRO A 274 -5.61 -21.57 -0.64
N GLU A 275 -6.69 -22.31 -0.37
CA GLU A 275 -7.41 -23.06 -1.40
C GLU A 275 -8.16 -22.16 -2.41
N SER A 276 -8.51 -20.95 -1.98
CA SER A 276 -9.24 -19.98 -2.79
C SER A 276 -8.35 -19.12 -3.71
N ILE A 277 -7.03 -19.21 -3.54
CA ILE A 277 -6.07 -18.32 -4.22
C ILE A 277 -5.97 -18.69 -5.70
N ARG A 278 -6.30 -17.73 -6.56
CA ARG A 278 -6.22 -17.86 -8.02
C ARG A 278 -4.90 -17.32 -8.56
N ARG A 279 -4.55 -17.66 -9.80
CA ARG A 279 -3.36 -17.10 -10.48
C ARG A 279 -3.39 -15.57 -10.53
N GLY A 280 -4.56 -14.97 -10.75
CA GLY A 280 -4.73 -13.51 -10.75
C GLY A 280 -4.38 -12.87 -9.39
N ASP A 281 -4.67 -13.53 -8.27
CA ASP A 281 -4.34 -13.05 -6.93
C ASP A 281 -2.82 -13.01 -6.69
N LEU A 282 -2.10 -13.99 -7.25
CA LEU A 282 -0.64 -14.10 -7.20
C LEU A 282 0.03 -13.08 -8.12
N VAL A 283 -0.47 -12.90 -9.34
CA VAL A 283 0.02 -11.89 -10.28
C VAL A 283 -0.15 -10.50 -9.69
N ALA A 284 -1.33 -10.18 -9.13
CA ALA A 284 -1.57 -8.89 -8.49
C ALA A 284 -0.63 -8.64 -7.29
N ALA A 285 -0.40 -9.67 -6.45
CA ALA A 285 0.55 -9.58 -5.35
C ALA A 285 2.00 -9.41 -5.83
N GLY A 286 2.38 -10.10 -6.90
CA GLY A 286 3.69 -9.99 -7.54
C GLY A 286 3.95 -8.61 -8.16
N VAL A 287 2.97 -8.06 -8.89
CA VAL A 287 3.06 -6.70 -9.44
C VAL A 287 3.16 -5.67 -8.32
N ALA A 288 2.35 -5.80 -7.26
CA ALA A 288 2.43 -4.90 -6.12
C ALA A 288 3.78 -4.96 -5.42
N GLY A 289 4.34 -6.17 -5.22
CA GLY A 289 5.69 -6.37 -4.72
C GLY A 289 6.74 -5.71 -5.61
N ALA A 290 6.72 -6.00 -6.91
CA ALA A 290 7.66 -5.44 -7.87
C ALA A 290 7.66 -3.90 -7.89
N LEU A 291 6.48 -3.28 -7.84
CA LEU A 291 6.35 -1.82 -7.76
C LEU A 291 6.92 -1.26 -6.44
N LEU A 292 6.71 -1.93 -5.30
CA LEU A 292 7.35 -1.55 -4.03
C LEU A 292 8.87 -1.63 -4.10
N GLY A 293 9.40 -2.73 -4.63
CA GLY A 293 10.85 -2.92 -4.78
C GLY A 293 11.49 -1.86 -5.67
N LEU A 294 10.83 -1.51 -6.79
CA LEU A 294 11.29 -0.45 -7.70
C LEU A 294 11.11 0.96 -7.15
N GLY A 295 10.11 1.19 -6.30
CA GLY A 295 9.81 2.51 -5.74
C GLY A 295 10.66 2.85 -4.53
N LYS A 296 10.58 2.00 -3.50
CA LYS A 296 11.29 2.13 -2.21
C LYS A 296 11.81 0.76 -1.76
N PRO A 297 13.07 0.39 -2.11
CA PRO A 297 13.64 -0.92 -1.82
C PRO A 297 13.50 -1.44 -0.38
N PRO A 298 13.58 -0.61 0.69
CA PRO A 298 13.38 -1.10 2.07
C PRO A 298 12.03 -1.79 2.31
N TYR A 299 10.99 -1.44 1.54
CA TYR A 299 9.66 -2.04 1.67
C TYR A 299 9.57 -3.46 1.10
N LEU A 300 10.67 -4.00 0.52
CA LEU A 300 10.81 -5.43 0.23
C LEU A 300 10.54 -6.29 1.48
N ALA A 301 10.84 -5.78 2.68
CA ALA A 301 10.55 -6.46 3.94
C ALA A 301 9.07 -6.86 4.08
N LEU A 302 8.13 -6.08 3.54
CA LEU A 302 6.71 -6.43 3.55
C LEU A 302 6.37 -7.61 2.63
N VAL A 303 7.11 -7.77 1.54
CA VAL A 303 6.92 -8.92 0.63
C VAL A 303 7.33 -10.22 1.30
N LEU A 304 8.23 -10.17 2.30
CA LEU A 304 8.60 -11.34 3.11
C LEU A 304 7.43 -11.85 3.97
N LEU A 305 6.35 -11.08 4.17
CA LEU A 305 5.13 -11.57 4.81
C LEU A 305 4.52 -12.76 4.06
N PHE A 306 4.80 -12.92 2.75
CA PHE A 306 4.39 -14.08 1.99
C PHE A 306 5.11 -15.38 2.40
N ALA A 307 6.18 -15.33 3.20
CA ALA A 307 6.82 -16.50 3.76
C ALA A 307 5.86 -17.30 4.67
N VAL A 308 4.97 -16.61 5.40
CA VAL A 308 3.99 -17.25 6.30
C VAL A 308 3.02 -18.18 5.53
N PRO A 309 2.30 -17.71 4.49
CA PRO A 309 1.45 -18.60 3.71
C PRO A 309 2.23 -19.65 2.91
N ALA A 310 3.47 -19.35 2.47
CA ALA A 310 4.32 -20.34 1.81
C ALA A 310 4.74 -21.48 2.75
N TRP A 311 5.03 -21.19 4.02
CA TRP A 311 5.37 -22.20 5.02
C TRP A 311 4.16 -23.08 5.37
N ARG A 312 2.98 -22.48 5.53
CA ARG A 312 1.74 -23.20 5.89
C ARG A 312 1.23 -24.08 4.75
N ASN A 313 1.35 -23.64 3.50
CA ASN A 313 0.84 -24.34 2.31
C ASN A 313 1.91 -24.48 1.24
N ARG A 314 3.02 -25.13 1.62
CA ARG A 314 4.24 -25.30 0.80
C ARG A 314 3.99 -25.88 -0.60
N ASP A 315 3.16 -26.90 -0.73
CA ASP A 315 2.96 -27.57 -2.03
C ASP A 315 2.32 -26.66 -3.08
N ARG A 316 1.49 -25.71 -2.65
CA ARG A 316 0.75 -24.80 -3.53
C ARG A 316 1.41 -23.42 -3.65
N LEU A 317 1.96 -22.89 -2.56
CA LEU A 317 2.37 -21.49 -2.45
C LEU A 317 3.87 -21.27 -2.44
N LEU A 318 4.71 -22.29 -2.20
CA LEU A 318 6.16 -22.10 -2.11
C LEU A 318 6.76 -21.54 -3.41
N LYS A 319 6.56 -22.24 -4.53
CA LYS A 319 7.09 -21.82 -5.84
C LYS A 319 6.64 -20.41 -6.26
N PRO A 320 5.33 -20.06 -6.25
CA PRO A 320 4.91 -18.72 -6.64
C PRO A 320 5.40 -17.64 -5.68
N VAL A 321 5.44 -17.90 -4.37
CA VAL A 321 5.97 -16.93 -3.40
C VAL A 321 7.46 -16.72 -3.60
N LEU A 322 8.26 -17.77 -3.78
CA LEU A 322 9.69 -17.65 -4.09
C LEU A 322 9.92 -16.87 -5.38
N THR A 323 9.06 -17.06 -6.39
CA THR A 323 9.10 -16.28 -7.64
C THR A 323 8.83 -14.79 -7.38
N ILE A 324 7.77 -14.47 -6.61
CA ILE A 324 7.41 -13.09 -6.28
C ILE A 324 8.53 -12.41 -5.48
N VAL A 325 9.02 -13.07 -4.43
CA VAL A 325 10.10 -12.56 -3.57
C VAL A 325 11.38 -12.39 -4.39
N GLY A 326 11.75 -13.39 -5.20
CA GLY A 326 12.94 -13.34 -6.04
C GLY A 326 12.90 -12.22 -7.07
N VAL A 327 11.80 -12.09 -7.83
CA VAL A 327 11.61 -11.01 -8.81
C VAL A 327 11.66 -9.64 -8.11
N THR A 328 10.95 -9.49 -6.99
CA THR A 328 10.96 -8.22 -6.27
C THR A 328 12.33 -7.89 -5.71
N ALA A 329 13.05 -8.87 -5.17
CA ALA A 329 14.40 -8.68 -4.64
C ALA A 329 15.39 -8.32 -5.74
N VAL A 330 15.32 -8.96 -6.92
CA VAL A 330 16.16 -8.62 -8.07
C VAL A 330 15.88 -7.20 -8.54
N LEU A 331 14.61 -6.83 -8.75
CA LEU A 331 14.25 -5.48 -9.18
C LEU A 331 14.66 -4.42 -8.14
N GLY A 332 14.42 -4.70 -6.86
CA GLY A 332 14.81 -3.83 -5.75
C GLY A 332 16.32 -3.69 -5.63
N ALA A 333 17.09 -4.77 -5.82
CA ALA A 333 18.55 -4.75 -5.79
C ALA A 333 19.14 -4.00 -7.00
N LEU A 334 18.58 -4.20 -8.20
CA LEU A 334 18.98 -3.44 -9.38
C LEU A 334 18.73 -1.94 -9.18
N TRP A 335 17.57 -1.57 -8.64
CA TRP A 335 17.27 -0.18 -8.35
C TRP A 335 18.13 0.37 -7.21
N ALA A 336 18.33 -0.38 -6.13
CA ALA A 336 19.19 0.02 -5.01
C ALA A 336 20.66 0.15 -5.43
N SER A 337 21.15 -0.69 -6.35
CA SER A 337 22.50 -0.57 -6.93
C SER A 337 22.64 0.71 -7.76
N TYR A 338 21.61 1.04 -8.55
CA TYR A 338 21.54 2.33 -9.23
C TYR A 338 21.53 3.50 -8.23
N GLN A 339 20.67 3.44 -7.20
CA GLN A 339 20.61 4.46 -6.14
C GLN A 339 21.97 4.63 -5.47
N GLY A 340 22.63 3.56 -5.04
CA GLY A 340 23.91 3.62 -4.34
C GLY A 340 25.03 4.32 -5.14
N THR A 341 24.88 4.41 -6.47
CA THR A 341 25.80 5.14 -7.34
C THR A 341 25.28 6.51 -7.77
N HIS A 342 23.98 6.79 -7.61
CA HIS A 342 23.27 7.98 -8.10
C HIS A 342 22.51 8.75 -7.00
N THR A 343 22.95 8.62 -5.76
CA THR A 343 22.50 9.43 -4.62
C THR A 343 23.68 10.14 -3.99
N ILE A 344 23.46 11.34 -3.48
CA ILE A 344 24.43 11.99 -2.61
C ILE A 344 24.44 11.21 -1.29
N SER A 345 25.62 10.74 -0.86
CA SER A 345 25.76 10.12 0.46
C SER A 345 25.29 11.09 1.54
N GLN A 346 24.54 10.60 2.54
CA GLN A 346 24.27 11.41 3.73
C GLN A 346 25.57 11.81 4.45
N ASP A 347 26.64 11.04 4.23
CA ASP A 347 27.97 11.28 4.77
C ASP A 347 28.86 12.16 3.87
N ASP A 348 28.36 12.73 2.76
CA ASP A 348 29.18 13.60 1.90
C ASP A 348 29.56 14.90 2.64
N PRO A 349 30.84 15.12 3.00
CA PRO A 349 31.27 16.33 3.69
C PRO A 349 30.96 17.61 2.91
N LYS A 350 30.84 17.53 1.57
CA LYS A 350 30.53 18.69 0.72
C LYS A 350 29.07 19.15 0.85
N ARG A 351 28.16 18.28 1.30
CA ARG A 351 26.78 18.67 1.66
C ARG A 351 26.77 19.61 2.86
N TRP A 352 27.74 19.43 3.75
CA TRP A 352 27.92 20.19 4.99
C TRP A 352 28.78 21.45 4.82
N LEU A 353 29.75 21.41 3.91
CA LEU A 353 30.77 22.47 3.74
C LEU A 353 30.45 23.47 2.62
N SER A 354 29.43 23.25 1.77
CA SER A 354 29.17 24.09 0.59
C SER A 354 28.15 25.22 0.77
N GLY A 355 27.78 25.57 2.00
CA GLY A 355 27.00 26.79 2.29
C GLY A 355 25.52 26.73 1.90
N THR A 356 25.00 25.58 1.49
CA THR A 356 23.54 25.33 1.45
C THR A 356 23.04 25.09 2.87
N GLN A 357 22.32 26.06 3.42
CA GLN A 357 21.57 25.86 4.66
C GLN A 357 20.62 24.66 4.52
N GLY A 358 20.67 23.72 5.47
CA GLY A 358 19.65 22.68 5.61
C GLY A 358 20.14 21.42 6.32
N TYR A 359 19.74 21.27 7.58
CA TYR A 359 19.93 20.12 8.49
C TYR A 359 21.28 19.96 9.19
N ALA A 360 21.87 21.03 9.73
CA ALA A 360 23.09 20.94 10.54
C ALA A 360 22.93 19.98 11.74
N PHE A 361 23.53 18.78 11.63
CA PHE A 361 23.95 17.95 12.77
C PHE A 361 25.42 18.24 13.14
N HIS A 362 25.89 19.46 12.93
CA HIS A 362 27.18 19.91 13.44
C HIS A 362 26.99 20.55 14.82
N ASP A 363 27.89 20.23 15.75
CA ASP A 363 27.91 20.74 17.12
C ASP A 363 26.69 20.41 17.98
N LEU A 364 25.97 19.32 17.66
CA LEU A 364 24.93 18.79 18.55
C LEU A 364 25.59 18.14 19.76
N ALA A 365 25.66 18.90 20.85
CA ALA A 365 25.95 18.36 22.17
C ALA A 365 24.71 17.58 22.66
N THR A 366 24.50 16.38 22.12
CA THR A 366 23.37 15.49 22.44
C THR A 366 23.17 15.32 23.94
N GLY A 367 24.26 15.25 24.71
CA GLY A 367 24.20 15.23 26.18
C GLY A 367 23.61 16.51 26.80
N LYS A 368 23.94 17.69 26.27
CA LYS A 368 23.36 18.97 26.74
C LYS A 368 21.91 19.14 26.32
N GLN A 369 21.56 18.70 25.11
CA GLN A 369 20.19 18.72 24.61
C GLN A 369 19.29 17.78 25.41
N LEU A 370 19.77 16.56 25.69
CA LEU A 370 19.07 15.61 26.55
C LEU A 370 18.94 16.15 27.97
N ALA A 371 20.01 16.71 28.54
CA ALA A 371 19.96 17.34 29.85
C ALA A 371 18.97 18.52 29.89
N HIS A 372 18.87 19.31 28.82
CA HIS A 372 17.92 20.41 28.70
C HIS A 372 16.47 19.92 28.69
N VAL A 373 16.13 18.94 27.84
CA VAL A 373 14.78 18.35 27.77
C VAL A 373 14.39 17.69 29.09
N VAL A 374 15.33 17.00 29.76
CA VAL A 374 15.09 16.36 31.05
C VAL A 374 14.91 17.39 32.18
N SER A 375 15.62 18.52 32.12
CA SER A 375 15.53 19.57 33.15
C SER A 375 14.40 20.57 32.92
N HIS A 376 13.90 20.69 31.69
CA HIS A 376 12.81 21.59 31.29
C HIS A 376 11.71 20.82 30.55
N PRO A 377 11.05 19.83 31.20
CA PRO A 377 10.09 18.95 30.52
C PRO A 377 8.77 19.64 30.09
N TRP A 378 8.59 20.92 30.41
CA TRP A 378 7.36 21.68 30.19
C TRP A 378 7.57 23.04 29.51
N ASP A 379 8.81 23.35 29.11
CA ASP A 379 9.09 24.40 28.13
C ASP A 379 8.87 23.83 26.72
#